data_AF-A0A7W5AP62-F1
#
_entry.id   AF-A0A7W5AP62-F1
#
_cell.length_a   1.000
_cell.length_b   1.000
_cell.length_c   1.000
_cell.angle_alpha   90.00
_cell.angle_beta   90.00
_cell.angle_gamma   90.00
#
_symmetry.space_group_name_H-M   'P 1'
#
loop_
_entity.id
_entity.type
_entity.pdbx_description
1 polymer ?
#
loop_
_entity_poly.entity_id
_entity_poly.type
_entity_poly.pdbx_seq_one_letter_code
_entity_poly.pdbx_strand_id
1 'polypeptide(L)'
;MPTWLILLAALAAVAAGVFVVHRRARPAAGGAGDPGAAGRITELTETLRERDAELERLRGDLDAHEQVAQDRQRELNQRLRRRAREAIDDTAEVIGGKLADVVRQVGAAKDTAAATHERVTITSDAASALVRRAHSADEAATALNASLRQVAGIASVISGIASQTRLLALNATIEAVRAGEAGSGFAVVADEVKSLADTTADSTEQITSTVAALEADVAQMGETLSAIISDVGDIENAMRHLDEITDQQHDIVGHLHHSVDATMAQIGDLSHVAERLERRRHDRLPVKGTVRLETASLPAPVTAEMIDLSSDGLGCMIPPGARIADGELVRVQFAWDGLAAGADARVVRRMARGDSMEIGLEFQGVPEHTRDEVIRFLSRQMPAEP
;
A
#
# COMPACT_ATOMS: atom_id res chain seq x y z
N MET A 1 9.49 32.76 40.82
CA MET A 1 9.66 33.35 42.16
C MET A 1 9.66 32.20 43.15
N PRO A 2 10.74 31.94 43.92
CA PRO A 2 10.85 30.70 44.69
C PRO A 2 9.91 30.75 45.90
N THR A 3 9.03 29.75 46.01
CA THR A 3 8.03 29.53 47.07
C THR A 3 8.62 29.55 48.49
N TRP A 4 9.94 29.42 48.61
CA TRP A 4 10.68 29.36 49.88
C TRP A 4 10.78 30.74 50.55
N LEU A 5 10.74 31.83 49.77
CA LEU A 5 10.73 33.20 50.29
C LEU A 5 9.44 33.53 51.05
N ILE A 6 8.31 32.94 50.65
CA ILE A 6 7.00 33.15 51.29
C ILE A 6 6.94 32.41 52.64
N LEU A 7 7.50 31.19 52.69
CA LEU A 7 7.63 30.40 53.92
C LEU A 7 8.55 31.07 54.96
N LEU A 8 9.64 31.71 54.52
CA LEU A 8 10.56 32.47 55.39
C LEU A 8 9.90 33.72 55.98
N ALA A 9 9.08 34.44 55.19
CA ALA A 9 8.34 35.61 55.66
C ALA A 9 7.26 35.23 56.70
N ALA A 10 6.57 34.10 56.50
CA ALA A 10 5.57 33.59 57.45
C ALA A 10 6.20 33.16 58.78
N LEU A 11 7.36 32.49 58.75
CA LEU A 11 8.10 32.08 59.95
C LEU A 11 8.65 33.27 60.74
N ALA A 12 9.09 34.33 60.06
CA ALA A 12 9.53 35.58 60.68
C ALA A 12 8.37 36.32 61.39
N ALA A 13 7.16 36.28 60.83
CA ALA A 13 5.97 36.90 61.43
C ALA A 13 5.52 36.17 62.72
N VAL A 14 5.56 34.83 62.73
CA VAL A 14 5.25 34.02 63.92
C VAL A 14 6.33 34.21 65.01
N ALA A 15 7.61 34.26 64.63
CA ALA A 15 8.71 34.53 65.57
C ALA A 15 8.64 35.94 66.18
N ALA A 16 8.25 36.96 65.40
CA ALA A 16 8.04 38.31 65.91
C ALA A 16 6.85 38.40 66.88
N GLY A 17 5.76 37.65 66.62
CA GLY A 17 4.62 37.54 67.53
C GLY A 17 4.96 36.90 68.87
N VAL A 18 5.76 35.82 68.85
CA VAL A 18 6.20 35.12 70.08
C VAL A 18 7.25 35.94 70.85
N PHE A 19 8.13 36.68 70.17
CA PHE A 19 9.18 37.48 70.80
C PHE A 19 8.64 38.74 71.52
N VAL A 20 7.55 39.35 71.02
CA VAL A 20 6.91 40.51 71.68
C VAL A 20 6.20 40.10 72.98
N VAL A 21 5.69 38.88 73.07
CA VAL A 21 5.02 38.35 74.28
C VAL A 21 6.02 38.04 75.41
N HIS A 22 7.29 37.74 75.10
CA HIS A 22 8.24 37.25 76.10
C HIS A 22 9.13 38.31 76.78
N ARG A 23 9.01 39.61 76.46
CA ARG A 23 9.90 40.67 77.02
C ARG A 23 9.24 41.70 77.95
N ARG A 24 8.04 41.44 78.48
CA ARG A 24 7.45 42.24 79.56
C ARG A 24 6.97 41.35 80.72
N ALA A 25 7.92 40.79 81.45
CA ALA A 25 7.67 40.24 82.79
C ALA A 25 8.82 40.66 83.72
N ARG A 26 8.67 41.85 84.33
CA ARG A 26 9.34 42.20 85.60
C ARG A 26 8.23 42.29 86.67
N PRO A 27 8.42 41.73 87.86
CA PRO A 27 7.38 41.77 88.89
C PRO A 27 7.43 43.14 89.57
N ALA A 28 6.41 43.96 89.36
CA ALA A 28 6.12 45.13 90.18
C ALA A 28 4.89 44.78 91.03
N ALA A 29 5.07 44.83 92.35
CA ALA A 29 4.03 44.59 93.32
C ALA A 29 2.97 45.71 93.29
N GLY A 30 1.69 45.32 93.21
CA GLY A 30 0.52 46.14 93.53
C GLY A 30 -0.01 47.02 92.40
N GLY A 31 -1.10 46.60 91.76
CA GLY A 31 -1.90 47.45 90.86
C GLY A 31 -2.54 46.66 89.72
N ALA A 32 -3.86 46.78 89.57
CA ALA A 32 -4.75 46.07 88.64
C ALA A 32 -4.16 45.84 87.23
N GLY A 33 -4.25 44.60 86.74
CA GLY A 33 -3.97 44.29 85.33
C GLY A 33 -4.90 45.10 84.43
N ASP A 34 -4.34 45.78 83.41
CA ASP A 34 -5.08 46.59 82.45
C ASP A 34 -6.18 45.74 81.76
N PRO A 35 -7.47 45.94 82.08
CA PRO A 35 -8.56 45.16 81.51
C PRO A 35 -8.70 45.37 80.00
N GLY A 36 -8.13 46.44 79.43
CA GLY A 36 -8.13 46.72 77.99
C GLY A 36 -7.11 45.90 77.19
N ALA A 37 -6.05 45.36 77.81
CA ALA A 37 -5.11 44.48 77.14
C ALA A 37 -5.67 43.06 76.98
N ALA A 38 -6.33 42.53 78.01
CA ALA A 38 -6.99 41.23 77.97
C ALA A 38 -8.17 41.23 76.97
N GLY A 39 -8.99 42.28 76.93
CA GLY A 39 -10.10 42.41 75.97
C GLY A 39 -9.64 42.41 74.50
N ARG A 40 -8.57 43.15 74.18
CA ARG A 40 -7.99 43.19 72.82
C ARG A 40 -7.37 41.85 72.40
N ILE A 41 -6.78 41.10 73.35
CA ILE A 41 -6.27 39.76 73.09
C ILE A 41 -7.42 38.79 72.78
N THR A 42 -8.54 38.89 73.50
CA THR A 42 -9.73 38.07 73.26
C THR A 42 -10.35 38.37 71.89
N GLU A 43 -10.54 39.64 71.54
CA GLU A 43 -11.06 40.06 70.24
C GLU A 43 -10.17 39.58 69.09
N LEU A 44 -8.85 39.73 69.21
CA LEU A 44 -7.90 39.26 68.20
C LEU A 44 -7.90 37.72 68.07
N THR A 45 -8.07 36.99 69.18
CA THR A 45 -8.15 35.51 69.13
C THR A 45 -9.47 35.03 68.52
N GLU A 46 -10.56 35.79 68.64
CA GLU A 46 -11.82 35.52 67.97
C GLU A 46 -11.72 35.78 66.46
N THR A 47 -11.14 36.91 66.05
CA THR A 47 -10.89 37.21 64.62
C THR A 47 -9.94 36.20 63.97
N LEU A 48 -8.91 35.73 64.70
CA LEU A 48 -8.01 34.67 64.22
C LEU A 48 -8.76 33.35 64.03
N ARG A 49 -9.65 32.97 64.95
CA ARG A 49 -10.49 31.76 64.79
C ARG A 49 -11.43 31.85 63.59
N GLU A 50 -12.03 33.00 63.35
CA GLU A 50 -12.88 33.23 62.18
C GLU A 50 -12.08 33.14 60.87
N ARG A 51 -10.90 33.75 60.82
CA ARG A 51 -9.96 33.66 59.68
C ARG A 51 -9.48 32.23 59.44
N ASP A 52 -9.15 31.47 60.49
CA ASP A 52 -8.76 30.06 60.38
C ASP A 52 -9.91 29.20 59.83
N ALA A 53 -11.15 29.44 60.28
CA ALA A 53 -12.33 28.75 59.76
C ALA A 53 -12.64 29.10 58.29
N GLU A 54 -12.41 30.35 57.88
CA GLU A 54 -12.54 30.80 56.49
C GLU A 54 -11.46 30.19 55.59
N LEU A 55 -10.21 30.11 56.07
CA LEU A 55 -9.11 29.47 55.35
C LEU A 55 -9.33 27.97 55.14
N GLU A 56 -9.87 27.26 56.15
CA GLU A 56 -10.24 25.84 56.01
C GLU A 56 -11.37 25.64 55.00
N ARG A 57 -12.37 26.55 54.95
CA ARG A 57 -13.39 26.52 53.90
C ARG A 57 -12.80 26.72 52.51
N LEU A 58 -11.97 27.76 52.32
CA LEU A 58 -11.33 28.05 51.03
C LEU A 58 -10.41 26.91 50.57
N ARG A 59 -9.71 26.25 51.50
CA ARG A 59 -8.93 25.04 51.20
C ARG A 59 -9.82 23.89 50.72
N GLY A 60 -10.93 23.62 51.40
CA GLY A 60 -11.88 22.59 50.98
C GLY A 60 -12.47 22.86 49.59
N ASP A 61 -12.79 24.12 49.29
CA ASP A 61 -13.29 24.51 47.96
C ASP A 61 -12.21 24.36 46.87
N LEU A 62 -10.95 24.75 47.16
CA LEU A 62 -9.83 24.55 46.25
C LEU A 62 -9.57 23.06 45.96
N ASP A 63 -9.55 22.21 46.98
CA ASP A 63 -9.38 20.76 46.83
C ASP A 63 -10.51 20.14 45.99
N ALA A 64 -11.75 20.60 46.20
CA ALA A 64 -12.90 20.15 45.41
C ALA A 64 -12.79 20.61 43.95
N HIS A 65 -12.37 21.85 43.70
CA HIS A 65 -12.14 22.36 42.35
C HIS A 65 -11.01 21.61 41.63
N GLU A 66 -9.93 21.27 42.35
CA GLU A 66 -8.81 20.51 41.80
C GLU A 66 -9.24 19.09 41.42
N GLN A 67 -10.03 18.41 42.27
CA GLN A 67 -10.58 17.09 41.95
C GLN A 67 -11.47 17.12 40.71
N VAL A 68 -12.39 18.09 40.63
CA VAL A 68 -13.26 18.24 39.45
C VAL A 68 -12.45 18.53 38.18
N ALA A 69 -11.40 19.33 38.28
CA ALA A 69 -10.50 19.60 37.15
C ALA A 69 -9.75 18.34 36.71
N GLN A 70 -9.22 17.56 37.65
CA GLN A 70 -8.55 16.29 37.39
C GLN A 70 -9.47 15.26 36.74
N ASP A 71 -10.70 15.10 37.24
CA ASP A 71 -11.67 14.17 36.68
C ASP A 71 -12.11 14.58 35.28
N ARG A 72 -12.31 15.88 35.05
CA ARG A 72 -12.62 16.40 33.71
C ARG A 72 -11.47 16.18 32.73
N GLN A 73 -10.22 16.34 33.18
CA GLN A 73 -9.04 16.07 32.37
C GLN A 73 -8.91 14.59 32.02
N ARG A 74 -9.19 13.69 32.97
CA ARG A 74 -9.24 12.24 32.74
C ARG A 74 -10.30 11.87 31.71
N GLU A 75 -11.51 12.42 31.84
CA GLU A 75 -12.60 12.17 30.90
C GLU A 75 -12.27 12.65 29.48
N LEU A 76 -11.71 13.86 29.35
CA LEU A 76 -11.27 14.40 28.07
C LEU A 76 -10.19 13.52 27.42
N ASN A 77 -9.19 13.10 28.19
CA ASN A 77 -8.14 12.20 27.71
C ASN A 77 -8.70 10.84 27.26
N GLN A 78 -9.66 10.27 27.97
CA GLN A 78 -10.32 9.03 27.56
C GLN A 78 -11.11 9.19 26.25
N ARG A 79 -11.88 10.29 26.13
CA ARG A 79 -12.63 10.59 24.89
C ARG A 79 -11.70 10.79 23.69
N LEU A 80 -10.59 11.51 23.87
CA LEU A 80 -9.58 11.71 22.83
C LEU A 80 -8.95 10.38 22.39
N ARG A 81 -8.57 9.52 23.33
CA ARG A 81 -7.99 8.20 23.03
C ARG A 81 -8.98 7.28 22.28
N ARG A 82 -10.25 7.26 22.70
CA ARG A 82 -11.30 6.48 22.01
C ARG A 82 -11.49 6.95 20.57
N ARG A 83 -11.62 8.26 20.36
CA ARG A 83 -11.75 8.83 19.00
C ARG A 83 -10.51 8.57 18.14
N ALA A 84 -9.32 8.68 18.70
CA ALA A 84 -8.09 8.37 17.99
C ALA A 84 -8.05 6.89 17.53
N ARG A 85 -8.56 5.97 18.35
CA ARG A 85 -8.67 4.55 18.00
C ARG A 85 -9.68 4.30 16.90
N GLU A 86 -10.90 4.78 17.07
CA GLU A 86 -11.97 4.65 16.06
C GLU A 86 -11.45 5.15 14.70
N ALA A 87 -10.79 6.31 14.68
CA ALA A 87 -10.17 6.85 13.47
C ALA A 87 -9.04 5.96 12.89
N ILE A 88 -8.20 5.35 13.74
CA ILE A 88 -7.13 4.45 13.27
C ILE A 88 -7.72 3.16 12.69
N ASP A 89 -8.68 2.55 13.38
CA ASP A 89 -9.32 1.30 12.96
C ASP A 89 -10.09 1.50 11.63
N ASP A 90 -10.87 2.59 11.52
CA ASP A 90 -11.56 2.98 10.29
C ASP A 90 -10.56 3.22 9.13
N THR A 91 -9.45 3.89 9.42
CA THR A 91 -8.41 4.16 8.41
C THR A 91 -7.74 2.87 7.96
N ALA A 92 -7.42 1.96 8.88
CA ALA A 92 -6.79 0.68 8.57
C ALA A 92 -7.70 -0.19 7.70
N GLU A 93 -9.01 -0.23 7.99
CA GLU A 93 -9.99 -0.97 7.20
C GLU A 93 -10.10 -0.41 5.77
N VAL A 94 -10.25 0.92 5.63
CA VAL A 94 -10.37 1.57 4.33
C VAL A 94 -9.11 1.39 3.48
N ILE A 95 -7.91 1.57 4.08
CA ILE A 95 -6.66 1.39 3.34
C ILE A 95 -6.46 -0.09 3.01
N GLY A 96 -6.74 -1.01 3.92
CA GLY A 96 -6.63 -2.45 3.67
C GLY A 96 -7.49 -2.92 2.50
N GLY A 97 -8.75 -2.48 2.44
CA GLY A 97 -9.65 -2.75 1.32
C GLY A 97 -9.13 -2.19 -0.01
N LYS A 98 -8.66 -0.93 -0.02
CA LYS A 98 -8.07 -0.30 -1.20
C LYS A 98 -6.80 -1.00 -1.67
N LEU A 99 -5.94 -1.44 -0.75
CA LEU A 99 -4.73 -2.17 -1.11
C LEU A 99 -5.03 -3.55 -1.72
N ALA A 100 -6.06 -4.24 -1.23
CA ALA A 100 -6.50 -5.49 -1.84
C ALA A 100 -6.97 -5.29 -3.30
N ASP A 101 -7.64 -4.18 -3.60
CA ASP A 101 -8.00 -3.80 -4.96
C ASP A 101 -6.75 -3.48 -5.81
N VAL A 102 -5.78 -2.72 -5.27
CA VAL A 102 -4.52 -2.42 -5.96
C VAL A 102 -3.74 -3.70 -6.27
N VAL A 103 -3.61 -4.63 -5.32
CA VAL A 103 -2.94 -5.93 -5.54
C VAL A 103 -3.60 -6.71 -6.69
N ARG A 104 -4.94 -6.72 -6.72
CA ARG A 104 -5.69 -7.38 -7.80
C ARG A 104 -5.43 -6.73 -9.16
N GLN A 105 -5.40 -5.40 -9.22
CA GLN A 105 -5.09 -4.65 -10.44
C GLN A 105 -3.65 -4.89 -10.90
N VAL A 106 -2.68 -4.92 -9.98
CA VAL A 106 -1.27 -5.22 -10.29
C VAL A 106 -1.12 -6.63 -10.85
N GLY A 107 -1.81 -7.62 -10.28
CA GLY A 107 -1.86 -8.99 -10.81
C GLY A 107 -2.39 -9.03 -12.24
N ALA A 108 -3.53 -8.38 -12.49
CA ALA A 108 -4.11 -8.29 -13.84
C ALA A 108 -3.19 -7.54 -14.84
N ALA A 109 -2.49 -6.49 -14.38
CA ALA A 109 -1.52 -5.76 -15.19
C ALA A 109 -0.30 -6.64 -15.55
N LYS A 110 0.14 -7.50 -14.64
CA LYS A 110 1.22 -8.46 -14.90
C LYS A 110 0.81 -9.52 -15.92
N ASP A 111 -0.39 -10.09 -15.77
CA ASP A 111 -0.90 -11.12 -16.68
C ASP A 111 -1.11 -10.56 -18.10
N THR A 112 -1.62 -9.34 -18.21
CA THR A 112 -1.77 -8.65 -19.50
C THR A 112 -0.42 -8.31 -20.14
N ALA A 113 0.59 -7.90 -19.37
CA ALA A 113 1.94 -7.68 -19.89
C ALA A 113 2.55 -8.97 -20.47
N ALA A 114 2.43 -10.10 -19.74
CA ALA A 114 2.92 -11.40 -20.22
C ALA A 114 2.22 -11.86 -21.51
N ALA A 115 0.89 -11.71 -21.58
CA ALA A 115 0.13 -12.05 -22.78
C ALA A 115 0.47 -11.14 -23.98
N THR A 116 0.75 -9.86 -23.74
CA THR A 116 1.21 -8.92 -24.78
C THR A 116 2.56 -9.33 -25.31
N HIS A 117 3.53 -9.67 -24.45
CA HIS A 117 4.87 -10.10 -24.87
C HIS A 117 4.83 -11.37 -25.74
N GLU A 118 4.02 -12.36 -25.36
CA GLU A 118 3.81 -13.56 -26.17
C GLU A 118 3.24 -13.22 -27.56
N ARG A 119 2.25 -12.31 -27.62
CA ARG A 119 1.66 -11.86 -28.88
C ARG A 119 2.63 -11.09 -29.77
N VAL A 120 3.49 -10.26 -29.18
CA VAL A 120 4.55 -9.55 -29.90
C VAL A 120 5.49 -10.55 -30.56
N THR A 121 5.93 -11.57 -29.81
CA THR A 121 6.79 -12.64 -30.34
C THR A 121 6.13 -13.37 -31.52
N ILE A 122 4.88 -13.82 -31.36
CA ILE A 122 4.14 -14.53 -32.41
C ILE A 122 3.98 -13.65 -33.67
N THR A 123 3.70 -12.36 -33.47
CA THR A 123 3.49 -11.41 -34.58
C THR A 123 4.79 -11.10 -35.31
N SER A 124 5.91 -10.97 -34.58
CA SER A 124 7.25 -10.82 -35.15
C SER A 124 7.65 -12.03 -36.01
N ASP A 125 7.38 -13.25 -35.54
CA ASP A 125 7.62 -14.47 -36.31
C ASP A 125 6.78 -14.53 -37.59
N ALA A 126 5.50 -14.14 -37.48
CA ALA A 126 4.59 -14.06 -38.62
C ALA A 126 5.02 -13.01 -39.65
N ALA A 127 5.46 -11.83 -39.19
CA ALA A 127 6.02 -10.76 -40.01
C ALA A 127 7.27 -11.25 -40.77
N SER A 128 8.21 -11.88 -40.06
CA SER A 128 9.40 -12.48 -40.65
C SER A 128 9.07 -13.55 -41.71
N ALA A 129 8.05 -14.37 -41.44
CA ALA A 129 7.58 -15.36 -42.41
C ALA A 129 6.95 -14.72 -43.65
N LEU A 130 6.22 -13.62 -43.48
CA LEU A 130 5.61 -12.87 -44.58
C LEU A 130 6.68 -12.24 -45.49
N VAL A 131 7.74 -11.65 -44.92
CA VAL A 131 8.87 -11.11 -45.70
C VAL A 131 9.53 -12.20 -46.54
N ARG A 132 9.80 -13.38 -45.97
CA ARG A 132 10.37 -14.52 -46.73
C ARG A 132 9.46 -14.93 -47.89
N ARG A 133 8.15 -15.00 -47.66
CA ARG A 133 7.17 -15.34 -48.69
C ARG A 133 7.09 -14.27 -49.78
N ALA A 134 7.17 -12.99 -49.42
CA ALA A 134 7.18 -11.88 -50.37
C ALA A 134 8.44 -11.94 -51.27
N HIS A 135 9.62 -12.21 -50.69
CA HIS A 135 10.84 -12.41 -51.48
C HIS A 135 10.75 -13.61 -52.43
N SER A 136 10.25 -14.76 -51.98
CA SER A 136 10.06 -15.90 -52.87
C SER A 136 9.06 -15.62 -54.00
N ALA A 137 8.02 -14.83 -53.74
CA ALA A 137 7.08 -14.40 -54.77
C ALA A 137 7.72 -13.44 -55.79
N ASP A 138 8.59 -12.53 -55.32
CA ASP A 138 9.34 -11.60 -56.18
C ASP A 138 10.34 -12.34 -57.10
N GLU A 139 11.02 -13.35 -56.58
CA GLU A 139 11.89 -14.24 -57.38
C GLU A 139 11.10 -14.98 -58.45
N ALA A 140 9.92 -15.52 -58.10
CA ALA A 140 9.03 -16.19 -59.05
C ALA A 140 8.49 -15.22 -60.12
N ALA A 141 8.14 -13.99 -59.72
CA ALA A 141 7.71 -12.92 -60.62
C ALA A 141 8.82 -12.59 -61.65
N THR A 142 10.06 -12.46 -61.16
CA THR A 142 11.23 -12.18 -61.98
C THR A 142 11.50 -13.30 -62.99
N ALA A 143 11.42 -14.57 -62.55
CA ALA A 143 11.58 -15.72 -63.43
C ALA A 143 10.46 -15.82 -64.48
N LEU A 144 9.22 -15.51 -64.11
CA LEU A 144 8.09 -15.45 -65.03
C LEU A 144 8.29 -14.35 -66.08
N ASN A 145 8.70 -13.16 -65.68
CA ASN A 145 9.00 -12.06 -66.60
C ASN A 145 10.09 -12.43 -67.61
N ALA A 146 11.15 -13.13 -67.16
CA ALA A 146 12.19 -13.63 -68.06
C ALA A 146 11.65 -14.65 -69.08
N SER A 147 10.76 -15.54 -68.64
CA SER A 147 10.11 -16.54 -69.51
C SER A 147 9.18 -15.87 -70.53
N LEU A 148 8.41 -14.86 -70.12
CA LEU A 148 7.54 -14.08 -71.00
C LEU A 148 8.33 -13.37 -72.10
N ARG A 149 9.47 -12.75 -71.75
CA ARG A 149 10.37 -12.13 -72.74
C ARG A 149 10.93 -13.13 -73.75
N GLN A 150 11.22 -14.36 -73.32
CA GLN A 150 11.66 -15.43 -74.23
C GLN A 150 10.53 -15.83 -75.19
N VAL A 151 9.29 -15.94 -74.70
CA VAL A 151 8.11 -16.22 -75.54
C VAL A 151 7.88 -15.09 -76.55
N ALA A 152 7.97 -13.83 -76.13
CA ALA A 152 7.88 -12.68 -77.04
C ALA A 152 8.95 -12.74 -78.15
N GLY A 153 10.18 -13.09 -77.80
CA GLY A 153 11.27 -13.28 -78.78
C GLY A 153 10.95 -14.37 -79.80
N ILE A 154 10.42 -15.52 -79.35
CA ILE A 154 10.02 -16.63 -80.24
C ILE A 154 8.86 -16.19 -81.15
N ALA A 155 7.84 -15.52 -80.60
CA ALA A 155 6.70 -15.03 -81.37
C ALA A 155 7.15 -14.04 -82.46
N SER A 156 8.12 -13.16 -82.15
CA SER A 156 8.71 -12.24 -83.12
C SER A 156 9.41 -12.97 -84.27
N VAL A 157 10.17 -14.03 -83.98
CA VAL A 157 10.82 -14.86 -85.00
C VAL A 157 9.78 -15.54 -85.89
N ILE A 158 8.72 -16.12 -85.31
CA ILE A 158 7.65 -16.78 -86.07
C ILE A 158 6.92 -15.76 -86.97
N SER A 159 6.63 -14.57 -86.46
CA SER A 159 6.05 -13.47 -87.24
C SER A 159 6.94 -13.10 -88.44
N GLY A 160 8.26 -13.05 -88.24
CA GLY A 160 9.24 -12.87 -89.31
C GLY A 160 9.20 -13.99 -90.37
N ILE A 161 9.12 -15.25 -89.94
CA ILE A 161 9.00 -16.42 -90.84
C ILE A 161 7.68 -16.36 -91.63
N ALA A 162 6.57 -16.02 -90.98
CA ALA A 162 5.28 -15.86 -91.63
C ALA A 162 5.32 -14.77 -92.71
N SER A 163 5.92 -13.61 -92.41
CA SER A 163 6.10 -12.52 -93.37
C SER A 163 6.95 -12.94 -94.58
N GLN A 164 8.07 -13.64 -94.36
CA GLN A 164 8.89 -14.18 -95.45
C GLN A 164 8.14 -15.23 -96.29
N THR A 165 7.38 -16.12 -95.63
CA THR A 165 6.58 -17.15 -96.30
C THR A 165 5.48 -16.52 -97.15
N ARG A 166 4.83 -15.47 -96.65
CA ARG A 166 3.84 -14.68 -97.39
C ARG A 166 4.45 -14.06 -98.66
N LEU A 167 5.67 -13.52 -98.58
CA LEU A 167 6.38 -12.98 -99.73
C LEU A 167 6.78 -14.06 -100.74
N LEU A 168 7.24 -15.22 -100.28
CA LEU A 168 7.54 -16.37 -101.14
C LEU A 168 6.30 -16.89 -101.86
N ALA A 169 5.19 -17.01 -101.13
CA ALA A 169 3.90 -17.42 -101.68
C ALA A 169 3.40 -16.43 -102.73
N LEU A 170 3.50 -15.12 -102.46
CA LEU A 170 3.16 -14.09 -103.44
C LEU A 170 3.99 -14.19 -104.72
N ASN A 171 5.30 -14.39 -104.60
CA ASN A 171 6.17 -14.58 -105.76
C ASN A 171 5.78 -15.85 -106.55
N ALA A 172 5.42 -16.93 -105.85
CA ALA A 172 4.93 -18.16 -106.49
C ALA A 172 3.59 -17.96 -107.20
N THR A 173 2.64 -17.22 -106.61
CA THR A 173 1.37 -16.85 -107.25
C THR A 173 1.62 -16.06 -108.54
N ILE A 174 2.54 -15.10 -108.53
CA ILE A 174 2.91 -14.30 -109.72
C ILE A 174 3.46 -15.20 -110.83
N GLU A 175 4.38 -16.10 -110.52
CA GLU A 175 5.00 -16.98 -111.52
C GLU A 175 4.03 -18.06 -112.03
N ALA A 176 3.11 -18.54 -111.17
CA ALA A 176 2.03 -19.44 -111.55
C ALA A 176 1.06 -18.78 -112.55
N VAL A 177 0.69 -17.51 -112.34
CA VAL A 177 -0.09 -16.72 -113.31
C VAL A 177 0.67 -16.56 -114.63
N ARG A 178 1.98 -16.36 -114.56
CA ARG A 178 2.84 -16.19 -115.74
C ARG A 178 2.97 -17.46 -116.59
N ALA A 179 2.88 -18.63 -115.97
CA ALA A 179 2.89 -19.93 -116.65
C ALA A 179 1.55 -20.29 -117.33
N GLY A 180 0.49 -19.49 -117.16
CA GLY A 180 -0.81 -19.70 -117.80
C GLY A 180 -1.51 -20.97 -117.31
N GLU A 181 -2.10 -21.76 -118.22
CA GLU A 181 -2.82 -22.99 -117.85
C GLU A 181 -1.94 -24.04 -117.15
N ALA A 182 -0.65 -24.10 -117.48
CA ALA A 182 0.28 -25.03 -116.86
C ALA A 182 0.58 -24.70 -115.38
N GLY A 183 0.30 -23.45 -114.95
CA GLY A 183 0.53 -22.96 -113.59
C GLY A 183 -0.70 -23.01 -112.69
N SER A 184 -1.88 -23.39 -113.17
CA SER A 184 -3.13 -23.23 -112.39
C SER A 184 -3.12 -24.01 -111.06
N GLY A 185 -2.57 -25.23 -111.06
CA GLY A 185 -2.41 -26.03 -109.83
C GLY A 185 -1.42 -25.42 -108.85
N PHE A 186 -0.34 -24.78 -109.35
CA PHE A 186 0.62 -24.07 -108.50
C PHE A 186 0.03 -22.78 -107.91
N ALA A 187 -0.85 -22.09 -108.64
CA ALA A 187 -1.52 -20.89 -108.14
C ALA A 187 -2.39 -21.20 -106.91
N VAL A 188 -3.15 -22.31 -106.95
CA VAL A 188 -3.98 -22.75 -105.81
C VAL A 188 -3.12 -23.05 -104.58
N VAL A 189 -2.00 -23.75 -104.75
CA VAL A 189 -1.07 -24.04 -103.63
C VAL A 189 -0.44 -22.76 -103.09
N ALA A 190 -0.04 -21.83 -103.95
CA ALA A 190 0.56 -20.56 -103.53
C ALA A 190 -0.43 -19.70 -102.73
N ASP A 191 -1.70 -19.64 -103.14
CA ASP A 191 -2.74 -18.92 -102.39
C ASP A 191 -3.03 -19.57 -101.03
N GLU A 192 -3.02 -20.91 -100.94
CA GLU A 192 -3.18 -21.63 -99.66
C GLU A 192 -2.00 -21.34 -98.71
N VAL A 193 -0.77 -21.38 -99.22
CA VAL A 193 0.44 -21.05 -98.43
C VAL A 193 0.38 -19.59 -97.95
N LYS A 194 -0.09 -18.66 -98.78
CA LYS A 194 -0.29 -17.26 -98.41
C LYS A 194 -1.31 -17.11 -97.29
N SER A 195 -2.44 -17.80 -97.38
CA SER A 195 -3.49 -17.81 -96.35
C SER A 195 -2.96 -18.36 -95.01
N LEU A 196 -2.17 -19.44 -95.06
CA LEU A 196 -1.52 -20.01 -93.88
C LEU A 196 -0.53 -19.04 -93.24
N ALA A 197 0.25 -18.32 -94.07
CA ALA A 197 1.19 -17.32 -93.59
C ALA A 197 0.47 -16.14 -92.92
N ASP A 198 -0.65 -15.67 -93.48
CA ASP A 198 -1.47 -14.60 -92.91
C ASP A 198 -2.08 -15.03 -91.56
N THR A 199 -2.65 -16.23 -91.50
CA THR A 199 -3.20 -16.81 -90.24
C THR A 199 -2.11 -16.97 -89.17
N THR A 200 -0.89 -17.34 -89.58
CA THR A 200 0.25 -17.47 -88.67
C THR A 200 0.66 -16.11 -88.12
N ALA A 201 0.71 -15.08 -88.96
CA ALA A 201 1.03 -13.72 -88.54
C ALA A 201 0.01 -13.19 -87.51
N ASP A 202 -1.29 -13.34 -87.81
CA ASP A 202 -2.37 -12.93 -86.90
C ASP A 202 -2.28 -13.66 -85.55
N SER A 203 -1.98 -14.96 -85.57
CA SER A 203 -1.80 -15.76 -84.35
C SER A 203 -0.59 -15.28 -83.53
N THR A 204 0.53 -14.93 -84.17
CA THR A 204 1.70 -14.38 -83.47
C THR A 204 1.46 -13.00 -82.89
N GLU A 205 0.63 -12.18 -83.53
CA GLU A 205 0.24 -10.87 -83.00
C GLU A 205 -0.62 -11.02 -81.74
N GLN A 206 -1.57 -11.97 -81.73
CA GLN A 206 -2.35 -12.31 -80.54
C GLN A 206 -1.48 -12.81 -79.38
N ILE A 207 -0.48 -13.66 -79.67
CA ILE A 207 0.49 -14.12 -78.66
C ILE A 207 1.25 -12.92 -78.08
N THR A 208 1.74 -12.01 -78.93
CA THR A 208 2.50 -10.83 -78.50
C THR A 208 1.66 -9.92 -77.60
N SER A 209 0.40 -9.67 -77.97
CA SER A 209 -0.55 -8.91 -77.15
C SER A 209 -0.80 -9.56 -75.79
N THR A 210 -0.98 -10.89 -75.76
CA THR A 210 -1.19 -11.65 -74.53
C THR A 210 0.03 -11.60 -73.61
N VAL A 211 1.24 -11.74 -74.17
CA VAL A 211 2.49 -11.64 -73.42
C VAL A 211 2.66 -10.24 -72.82
N ALA A 212 2.36 -9.19 -73.58
CA ALA A 212 2.44 -7.81 -73.07
C ALA A 212 1.46 -7.57 -71.90
N ALA A 213 0.26 -8.13 -71.96
CA ALA A 213 -0.69 -8.07 -70.84
C ALA A 213 -0.15 -8.80 -69.60
N LEU A 214 0.42 -10.00 -69.77
CA LEU A 214 1.02 -10.76 -68.66
C LEU A 214 2.25 -10.05 -68.06
N GLU A 215 3.07 -9.38 -68.88
CA GLU A 215 4.19 -8.57 -68.38
C GLU A 215 3.69 -7.41 -67.50
N ALA A 216 2.58 -6.76 -67.88
CA ALA A 216 1.96 -5.71 -67.08
C ALA A 216 1.41 -6.26 -65.74
N ASP A 217 0.76 -7.42 -65.75
CA ASP A 217 0.27 -8.09 -64.54
C ASP A 217 1.43 -8.44 -63.59
N VAL A 218 2.56 -8.90 -64.12
CA VAL A 218 3.76 -9.19 -63.33
C VAL A 218 4.36 -7.91 -62.73
N ALA A 219 4.37 -6.80 -63.47
CA ALA A 219 4.83 -5.52 -62.95
C ALA A 219 3.96 -5.03 -61.78
N GLN A 220 2.64 -5.11 -61.92
CA GLN A 220 1.69 -4.77 -60.86
C GLN A 220 1.84 -5.68 -59.62
N MET A 221 2.15 -6.96 -59.84
CA MET A 221 2.46 -7.90 -58.76
C MET A 221 3.72 -7.46 -57.99
N GLY A 222 4.76 -6.99 -58.69
CA GLY A 222 5.97 -6.44 -58.07
C GLY A 222 5.70 -5.21 -57.19
N GLU A 223 4.87 -4.28 -57.66
CA GLU A 223 4.44 -3.11 -56.87
C GLU A 223 3.70 -3.54 -55.59
N THR A 224 2.81 -4.52 -55.70
CA THR A 224 2.06 -5.07 -54.55
C THR A 224 2.99 -5.73 -53.54
N LEU A 225 3.99 -6.49 -54.00
CA LEU A 225 4.98 -7.13 -53.13
C LEU A 225 5.84 -6.10 -52.40
N SER A 226 6.24 -5.01 -53.07
CA SER A 226 6.97 -3.93 -52.44
C SER A 226 6.15 -3.23 -51.35
N ALA A 227 4.84 -3.03 -51.57
CA ALA A 227 3.94 -2.48 -50.57
C ALA A 227 3.84 -3.39 -49.34
N ILE A 228 3.67 -4.71 -49.56
CA ILE A 228 3.64 -5.69 -48.47
C ILE A 228 4.91 -5.65 -47.62
N ILE A 229 6.09 -5.54 -48.25
CA ILE A 229 7.37 -5.46 -47.51
C ILE A 229 7.42 -4.18 -46.67
N SER A 230 6.94 -3.05 -47.20
CA SER A 230 6.84 -1.79 -46.45
C SER A 230 5.90 -1.91 -45.26
N ASP A 231 4.69 -2.46 -45.46
CA ASP A 231 3.70 -2.65 -44.41
C ASP A 231 4.24 -3.54 -43.28
N VAL A 232 5.03 -4.56 -43.62
CA VAL A 232 5.69 -5.39 -42.61
C VAL A 232 6.73 -4.60 -41.81
N GLY A 233 7.50 -3.72 -42.46
CA GLY A 233 8.41 -2.82 -41.74
C GLY A 233 7.70 -1.93 -40.72
N ASP A 234 6.49 -1.45 -41.04
CA ASP A 234 5.66 -0.69 -40.11
C ASP A 234 5.16 -1.56 -38.95
N ILE A 235 4.79 -2.82 -39.23
CA ILE A 235 4.42 -3.79 -38.19
C ILE A 235 5.61 -4.04 -37.24
N GLU A 236 6.81 -4.25 -37.75
CA GLU A 236 8.01 -4.46 -36.91
C GLU A 236 8.33 -3.23 -36.04
N ASN A 237 8.14 -2.02 -36.56
CA ASN A 237 8.28 -0.79 -35.79
C ASN A 237 7.24 -0.69 -34.66
N ALA A 238 5.98 -1.06 -34.93
CA ALA A 238 4.93 -1.10 -33.93
C ALA A 238 5.20 -2.16 -32.85
N MET A 239 5.70 -3.34 -33.23
CA MET A 239 6.09 -4.39 -32.29
C MET A 239 7.20 -3.93 -31.33
N ARG A 240 8.20 -3.19 -31.84
CA ARG A 240 9.27 -2.62 -31.00
C ARG A 240 8.73 -1.65 -29.95
N HIS A 241 7.76 -0.80 -30.33
CA HIS A 241 7.10 0.10 -29.39
C HIS A 241 6.28 -0.67 -28.35
N LEU A 242 5.65 -1.78 -28.73
CA LEU A 242 4.92 -2.63 -27.78
C LEU A 242 5.84 -3.33 -26.78
N ASP A 243 7.02 -3.78 -27.21
CA ASP A 243 8.03 -4.32 -26.29
C ASP A 243 8.49 -3.25 -25.28
N GLU A 244 8.79 -2.03 -25.74
CA GLU A 244 9.15 -0.91 -24.84
C GLU A 244 8.05 -0.61 -23.81
N ILE A 245 6.77 -0.62 -24.24
CA ILE A 245 5.63 -0.44 -23.33
C ILE A 245 5.54 -1.58 -22.33
N THR A 246 5.80 -2.82 -22.77
CA THR A 246 5.72 -4.01 -21.92
C THR A 246 6.81 -3.99 -20.85
N ASP A 247 8.03 -3.58 -21.21
CA ASP A 247 9.14 -3.40 -20.27
C ASP A 247 8.82 -2.31 -19.24
N GLN A 248 8.30 -1.16 -19.69
CA GLN A 248 7.85 -0.09 -18.78
C GLN A 248 6.74 -0.56 -17.83
N GLN A 249 5.82 -1.38 -18.32
CA GLN A 249 4.74 -1.94 -17.51
C GLN A 249 5.27 -2.91 -16.45
N HIS A 250 6.32 -3.68 -16.77
CA HIS A 250 7.01 -4.54 -15.81
C HIS A 250 7.62 -3.73 -14.65
N ASP A 251 8.30 -2.63 -14.97
CA ASP A 251 8.89 -1.72 -13.97
C ASP A 251 7.81 -1.08 -13.08
N ILE A 252 6.70 -0.62 -13.69
CA ILE A 252 5.57 -0.05 -12.94
C ILE A 252 4.98 -1.07 -11.98
N VAL A 253 4.77 -2.32 -12.42
CA VAL A 253 4.30 -3.42 -11.56
C VAL A 253 5.26 -3.66 -10.41
N GLY A 254 6.57 -3.65 -10.66
CA GLY A 254 7.60 -3.75 -9.63
C GLY A 254 7.52 -2.64 -8.59
N HIS A 255 7.40 -1.38 -9.03
CA HIS A 255 7.23 -0.23 -8.14
C HIS A 255 5.93 -0.29 -7.33
N LEU A 256 4.82 -0.73 -7.94
CA LEU A 256 3.55 -0.86 -7.26
C LEU A 256 3.59 -1.93 -6.17
N HIS A 257 4.25 -3.08 -6.40
CA HIS A 257 4.45 -4.08 -5.35
C HIS A 257 5.20 -3.49 -4.15
N HIS A 258 6.33 -2.81 -4.37
CA HIS A 258 7.08 -2.18 -3.28
C HIS A 258 6.25 -1.12 -2.55
N SER A 259 5.44 -0.34 -3.27
CA SER A 259 4.55 0.66 -2.67
C SER A 259 3.44 0.02 -1.83
N VAL A 260 2.87 -1.10 -2.28
CA VAL A 260 1.86 -1.86 -1.54
C VAL A 260 2.48 -2.42 -0.26
N ASP A 261 3.65 -3.06 -0.34
CA ASP A 261 4.34 -3.63 0.81
C ASP A 261 4.68 -2.57 1.86
N ALA A 262 5.18 -1.40 1.41
CA ALA A 262 5.47 -0.27 2.29
C ALA A 262 4.19 0.25 2.98
N THR A 263 3.08 0.34 2.25
CA THR A 263 1.81 0.80 2.83
C THR A 263 1.24 -0.24 3.81
N MET A 264 1.37 -1.54 3.51
CA MET A 264 0.97 -2.61 4.43
C MET A 264 1.77 -2.57 5.74
N ALA A 265 3.08 -2.33 5.68
CA ALA A 265 3.91 -2.14 6.86
C ALA A 265 3.43 -0.94 7.70
N GLN A 266 3.08 0.17 7.04
CA GLN A 266 2.58 1.38 7.71
C GLN A 266 1.22 1.14 8.42
N ILE A 267 0.34 0.32 7.85
CA ILE A 267 -0.90 -0.10 8.53
C ILE A 267 -0.57 -0.92 9.78
N GLY A 268 0.39 -1.86 9.69
CA GLY A 268 0.84 -2.64 10.84
C GLY A 268 1.35 -1.76 11.99
N ASP A 269 2.11 -0.71 11.66
CA ASP A 269 2.57 0.27 12.64
C ASP A 269 1.42 1.06 13.29
N LEU A 270 0.40 1.45 12.51
CA LEU A 270 -0.80 2.11 13.03
C LEU A 270 -1.57 1.22 14.00
N SER A 271 -1.74 -0.06 13.67
CA SER A 271 -2.36 -1.04 14.58
C SER A 271 -1.57 -1.17 15.89
N HIS A 272 -0.23 -1.16 15.84
CA HIS A 272 0.61 -1.13 17.05
C HIS A 272 0.44 0.16 17.86
N VAL A 273 0.28 1.33 17.22
CA VAL A 273 0.00 2.59 17.92
C VAL A 273 -1.35 2.52 18.65
N ALA A 274 -2.38 1.98 17.99
CA ALA A 274 -3.69 1.76 18.62
C ALA A 274 -3.58 0.81 19.82
N GLU A 275 -2.81 -0.27 19.72
CA GLU A 275 -2.55 -1.21 20.82
C GLU A 275 -1.81 -0.52 21.99
N ARG A 276 -0.82 0.34 21.70
CA ARG A 276 -0.11 1.11 22.74
C ARG A 276 -1.00 2.15 23.42
N LEU A 277 -1.92 2.77 22.69
CA LEU A 277 -2.96 3.65 23.26
C LEU A 277 -3.89 2.88 24.21
N GLU A 278 -4.21 1.63 23.86
CA GLU A 278 -4.97 0.71 24.70
C GLU A 278 -4.21 0.29 25.96
N ARG A 279 -2.90 0.02 25.89
CA ARG A 279 -2.09 -0.27 27.08
C ARG A 279 -2.09 0.90 28.07
N ARG A 280 -2.09 2.15 27.58
CA ARG A 280 -2.23 3.36 28.41
C ARG A 280 -3.61 3.55 29.07
N ARG A 281 -4.63 2.73 28.77
CA ARG A 281 -5.86 2.68 29.61
C ARG A 281 -5.53 2.32 31.05
N HIS A 282 -4.48 1.55 31.25
CA HIS A 282 -3.99 1.22 32.57
C HIS A 282 -2.82 2.15 32.87
N ASP A 283 -3.08 3.37 33.37
CA ASP A 283 -2.04 4.13 34.07
C ASP A 283 -1.68 3.31 35.31
N ARG A 284 -0.81 2.33 35.09
CA ARG A 284 -0.35 1.39 36.09
C ARG A 284 0.74 2.11 36.85
N LEU A 285 0.42 2.51 38.08
CA LEU A 285 1.42 3.10 38.95
C LEU A 285 2.35 1.98 39.42
N PRO A 286 3.68 2.18 39.39
CA PRO A 286 4.61 1.21 39.94
C PRO A 286 4.34 1.09 41.44
N VAL A 287 3.98 -0.12 41.87
CA VAL A 287 3.72 -0.42 43.29
C VAL A 287 4.71 -1.46 43.76
N LYS A 288 5.22 -1.27 44.98
CA LYS A 288 6.05 -2.27 45.65
C LYS A 288 5.21 -2.94 46.73
N GLY A 289 5.01 -4.24 46.59
CA GLY A 289 4.19 -5.04 47.50
C GLY A 289 4.21 -6.50 47.12
N THR A 290 3.61 -7.32 47.96
CA THR A 290 3.44 -8.75 47.69
C THR A 290 1.98 -9.06 47.44
N VAL A 291 1.71 -9.91 46.46
CA VAL A 291 0.39 -10.42 46.15
C VAL A 291 0.35 -11.92 46.32
N ARG A 292 -0.69 -12.42 46.97
CA ARG A 292 -0.99 -13.85 47.10
C ARG A 292 -1.99 -14.23 46.00
N LEU A 293 -1.62 -15.22 45.20
CA LEU A 293 -2.38 -15.72 44.07
C LEU A 293 -2.89 -17.14 44.39
N GLU A 294 -4.20 -17.33 44.31
CA GLU A 294 -4.86 -18.62 44.51
C GLU A 294 -5.58 -19.02 43.22
N THR A 295 -5.27 -20.20 42.69
CA THR A 295 -5.82 -20.67 41.42
C THR A 295 -5.89 -22.20 41.39
N ALA A 296 -6.71 -22.74 40.50
CA ALA A 296 -6.95 -24.18 40.41
C ALA A 296 -5.71 -24.95 39.90
N SER A 297 -4.87 -24.33 39.08
CA SER A 297 -3.66 -24.97 38.54
C SER A 297 -2.53 -25.13 39.56
N LEU A 298 -2.64 -24.54 40.76
CA LEU A 298 -1.58 -24.59 41.77
C LEU A 298 -2.10 -25.22 43.08
N PRO A 299 -1.39 -26.20 43.66
CA PRO A 299 -1.84 -26.93 44.84
C PRO A 299 -1.77 -26.10 46.14
N ALA A 300 -1.03 -24.99 46.12
CA ALA A 300 -0.93 -24.05 47.23
C ALA A 300 -0.86 -22.61 46.70
N PRO A 301 -1.33 -21.61 47.49
CA PRO A 301 -1.23 -20.20 47.14
C PRO A 301 0.21 -19.75 46.89
N VAL A 302 0.44 -18.99 45.82
CA VAL A 302 1.77 -18.48 45.46
C VAL A 302 1.87 -17.00 45.80
N THR A 303 2.96 -16.62 46.46
CA THR A 303 3.30 -15.21 46.69
C THR A 303 4.13 -14.70 45.52
N ALA A 304 3.66 -13.64 44.89
CA ALA A 304 4.29 -12.93 43.78
C ALA A 304 4.60 -11.48 44.17
N GLU A 305 5.59 -10.88 43.52
CA GLU A 305 5.95 -9.48 43.74
C GLU A 305 5.12 -8.59 42.82
N MET A 306 4.47 -7.57 43.35
CA MET A 306 3.71 -6.61 42.55
C MET A 306 4.68 -5.72 41.75
N ILE A 307 4.30 -5.42 40.51
CA ILE A 307 5.09 -4.57 39.60
C ILE A 307 4.39 -3.23 39.44
N ASP A 308 3.11 -3.30 39.09
CA ASP A 308 2.33 -2.13 38.73
C ASP A 308 0.83 -2.39 39.00
N LEU A 309 0.07 -1.34 39.27
CA LEU A 309 -1.34 -1.45 39.64
C LEU A 309 -2.16 -0.36 38.95
N SER A 310 -3.32 -0.75 38.45
CA SER A 310 -4.35 0.13 37.90
C SER A 310 -5.71 -0.17 38.53
N SER A 311 -6.72 0.65 38.22
CA SER A 311 -8.11 0.44 38.66
C SER A 311 -8.69 -0.91 38.24
N ASP A 312 -8.18 -1.47 37.13
CA ASP A 312 -8.77 -2.63 36.45
C ASP A 312 -7.82 -3.81 36.35
N GLY A 313 -6.61 -3.70 36.89
CA GLY A 313 -5.67 -4.83 36.88
C GLY A 313 -4.35 -4.61 37.58
N LEU A 314 -3.67 -5.72 37.82
CA LEU A 314 -2.42 -5.84 38.55
C LEU A 314 -1.35 -6.49 37.67
N GLY A 315 -0.14 -5.95 37.66
CA GLY A 315 1.05 -6.63 37.16
C GLY A 315 1.81 -7.25 38.33
N CYS A 316 2.22 -8.51 38.21
CA CYS A 316 3.05 -9.15 39.21
C CYS A 316 4.07 -10.13 38.62
N MET A 317 5.16 -10.34 39.33
CA MET A 317 6.24 -11.26 39.01
C MET A 317 6.06 -12.53 39.82
N ILE A 318 5.84 -13.65 39.13
CA ILE A 318 5.72 -14.96 39.77
C ILE A 318 7.11 -15.58 39.93
N PRO A 319 7.40 -16.22 41.08
CA PRO A 319 8.65 -16.96 41.27
C PRO A 319 8.83 -18.12 40.27
N PRO A 320 10.08 -18.51 39.97
CA PRO A 320 10.39 -19.61 39.06
C PRO A 320 9.72 -20.92 39.51
N GLY A 321 9.00 -21.58 38.60
CA GLY A 321 8.37 -22.89 38.84
C GLY A 321 6.85 -22.88 39.05
N ALA A 322 6.24 -21.73 39.35
CA ALA A 322 4.79 -21.59 39.39
C ALA A 322 4.25 -21.24 37.99
N ARG A 323 3.39 -22.11 37.44
CA ARG A 323 2.80 -21.95 36.10
C ARG A 323 1.31 -21.66 36.22
N ILE A 324 0.91 -20.47 35.80
CA ILE A 324 -0.49 -20.06 35.66
C ILE A 324 -0.76 -19.87 34.17
N ALA A 325 -1.86 -20.45 33.66
CA ALA A 325 -2.20 -20.41 32.25
C ALA A 325 -2.78 -19.05 31.84
N ASP A 326 -2.71 -18.75 30.54
CA ASP A 326 -3.38 -17.56 29.99
C ASP A 326 -4.89 -17.78 29.99
N GLY A 327 -5.67 -16.76 30.33
CA GLY A 327 -7.13 -16.84 30.51
C GLY A 327 -7.59 -17.50 31.82
N GLU A 328 -6.68 -17.97 32.67
CA GLU A 328 -7.02 -18.62 33.94
C GLU A 328 -7.59 -17.62 34.96
N LEU A 329 -8.59 -18.06 35.73
CA LEU A 329 -9.15 -17.29 36.84
C LEU A 329 -8.28 -17.48 38.09
N VAL A 330 -7.91 -16.35 38.68
CA VAL A 330 -7.02 -16.27 39.84
C VAL A 330 -7.69 -15.40 40.88
N ARG A 331 -7.80 -15.90 42.11
CA ARG A 331 -8.17 -15.08 43.25
C ARG A 331 -6.91 -14.39 43.77
N VAL A 332 -6.97 -13.07 43.78
CA VAL A 332 -5.85 -12.21 44.10
C VAL A 332 -6.09 -11.57 45.46
N GLN A 333 -5.14 -11.71 46.38
CA GLN A 333 -5.14 -11.00 47.66
C GLN A 333 -3.84 -10.22 47.77
N PHE A 334 -3.92 -8.90 47.84
CA PHE A 334 -2.75 -8.05 47.94
C PHE A 334 -2.82 -7.16 49.17
N ALA A 335 -1.66 -6.85 49.71
CA ALA A 335 -1.50 -5.84 50.74
C ALA A 335 -0.36 -4.91 50.35
N TRP A 336 -0.63 -3.61 50.31
CA TRP A 336 0.39 -2.59 50.11
C TRP A 336 0.03 -1.33 50.91
N ASP A 337 1.03 -0.72 51.54
CA ASP A 337 0.96 0.58 52.24
C ASP A 337 -0.29 0.78 53.14
N GLY A 338 -0.63 -0.26 53.92
CA GLY A 338 -1.75 -0.25 54.88
C GLY A 338 -3.12 -0.63 54.31
N LEU A 339 -3.23 -0.84 52.99
CA LEU A 339 -4.43 -1.33 52.32
C LEU A 339 -4.34 -2.85 52.12
N ALA A 340 -5.39 -3.59 52.47
CA ALA A 340 -5.52 -5.03 52.20
C ALA A 340 -6.82 -5.28 51.43
N ALA A 341 -6.71 -5.81 50.22
CA ALA A 341 -7.85 -6.03 49.35
C ALA A 341 -7.73 -7.34 48.56
N GLY A 342 -8.89 -7.84 48.13
CA GLY A 342 -9.00 -9.04 47.33
C GLY A 342 -9.93 -8.85 46.14
N ALA A 343 -9.55 -9.42 45.00
CA ALA A 343 -10.35 -9.42 43.79
C ALA A 343 -10.14 -10.74 43.03
N ASP A 344 -11.20 -11.22 42.39
CA ASP A 344 -11.04 -12.25 41.36
C ASP A 344 -10.47 -11.57 40.10
N ALA A 345 -9.57 -12.23 39.40
CA ALA A 345 -8.90 -11.68 38.23
C ALA A 345 -8.67 -12.77 37.18
N ARG A 346 -8.47 -12.34 35.93
CA ARG A 346 -8.13 -13.23 34.81
C ARG A 346 -6.74 -12.91 34.30
N VAL A 347 -5.96 -13.94 34.00
CA VAL A 347 -4.66 -13.77 33.34
C VAL A 347 -4.91 -13.35 31.89
N VAL A 348 -4.42 -12.18 31.50
CA VAL A 348 -4.60 -11.62 30.14
C VAL A 348 -3.28 -11.40 29.40
N ARG A 349 -2.16 -11.55 30.10
CA ARG A 349 -0.82 -11.36 29.54
C ARG A 349 0.20 -12.17 30.33
N ARG A 350 1.14 -12.78 29.61
CA ARG A 350 2.33 -13.43 30.19
C ARG A 350 3.57 -13.00 29.42
N MET A 351 4.62 -12.61 30.14
CA MET A 351 5.89 -12.20 29.56
C MET A 351 7.05 -12.80 30.36
N ALA A 352 7.95 -13.52 29.69
CA ALA A 352 9.14 -14.06 30.33
C ALA A 352 10.16 -12.95 30.61
N ARG A 353 10.73 -12.92 31.82
CA ARG A 353 11.72 -11.92 32.24
C ARG A 353 12.83 -12.60 33.05
N GLY A 354 13.83 -13.13 32.35
CA GLY A 354 14.88 -13.98 32.95
C GLY A 354 14.31 -15.32 33.42
N ASP A 355 14.62 -15.72 34.65
CA ASP A 355 14.10 -16.95 35.27
C ASP A 355 12.69 -16.79 35.86
N SER A 356 12.15 -15.56 35.87
CA SER A 356 10.84 -15.22 36.42
C SER A 356 9.82 -14.93 35.31
N MET A 357 8.52 -15.06 35.65
CA MET A 357 7.41 -14.82 34.72
C MET A 357 6.61 -13.61 35.20
N GLU A 358 6.53 -12.58 34.35
CA GLU A 358 5.63 -11.45 34.56
C GLU A 358 4.23 -11.85 34.06
N ILE A 359 3.22 -11.67 34.89
CA ILE A 359 1.82 -11.88 34.52
C ILE A 359 1.02 -10.58 34.68
N GLY A 360 0.14 -10.34 33.72
CA GLY A 360 -0.88 -9.31 33.77
C GLY A 360 -2.22 -9.91 34.17
N LEU A 361 -2.78 -9.41 35.26
CA LEU A 361 -4.08 -9.78 35.78
C LEU A 361 -5.08 -8.65 35.50
N GLU A 362 -6.24 -9.00 34.95
CA GLU A 362 -7.39 -8.12 34.76
C GLU A 362 -8.44 -8.46 35.82
N PHE A 363 -8.82 -7.49 36.65
CA PHE A 363 -9.78 -7.73 37.72
C PHE A 363 -11.19 -7.99 37.16
N GLN A 364 -11.89 -8.95 37.75
CA GLN A 364 -13.23 -9.39 37.41
C GLN A 364 -14.17 -9.01 38.57
N GLY A 365 -15.04 -8.03 38.35
CA GLY A 365 -16.10 -7.69 39.32
C GLY A 365 -15.58 -7.17 40.67
N VAL A 366 -14.63 -6.22 40.65
CA VAL A 366 -14.11 -5.57 41.87
C VAL A 366 -15.25 -4.88 42.63
N PRO A 367 -15.44 -5.16 43.94
CA PRO A 367 -16.36 -4.41 44.77
C PRO A 367 -16.08 -2.89 44.73
N GLU A 368 -17.12 -2.05 44.67
CA GLU A 368 -16.96 -0.60 44.53
C GLU A 368 -16.03 0.01 45.58
N HIS A 369 -16.11 -0.44 46.84
CA HIS A 369 -15.21 0.01 47.91
C HIS A 369 -13.73 -0.23 47.61
N THR A 370 -13.38 -1.42 47.08
CA THR A 370 -12.00 -1.77 46.73
C THR A 370 -11.51 -0.95 45.53
N ARG A 371 -12.38 -0.72 44.55
CA ARG A 371 -12.07 0.12 43.38
C ARG A 371 -11.85 1.57 43.81
N ASP A 372 -12.68 2.10 44.70
CA ASP A 372 -12.57 3.46 45.22
C ASP A 372 -11.31 3.64 46.08
N GLU A 373 -10.92 2.63 46.86
CA GLU A 373 -9.68 2.64 47.64
C GLU A 373 -8.44 2.61 46.74
N VAL A 374 -8.45 1.79 45.69
CA VAL A 374 -7.40 1.76 44.66
C VAL A 374 -7.30 3.13 43.99
N ILE A 375 -8.41 3.70 43.52
CA ILE A 375 -8.45 5.01 42.84
C ILE A 375 -7.99 6.13 43.76
N ARG A 376 -8.43 6.14 45.03
CA ARG A 376 -8.04 7.14 46.04
C ARG A 376 -6.54 7.08 46.31
N PHE A 377 -5.97 5.88 46.38
CA PHE A 377 -4.55 5.68 46.57
C PHE A 377 -3.73 6.09 45.34
N LEU A 378 -4.13 5.63 44.15
CA LEU A 378 -3.48 6.01 42.89
C LEU A 378 -3.45 7.55 42.74
N SER A 379 -4.51 8.23 43.16
CA SER A 379 -4.60 9.69 43.14
C SER A 379 -3.68 10.39 44.17
N ARG A 380 -3.29 9.74 45.27
CA ARG A 380 -2.34 10.28 46.27
C ARG A 380 -0.87 10.11 45.87
N GLN A 381 -0.57 9.11 45.05
CA GLN A 381 0.80 8.79 44.62
C GLN A 381 1.18 9.40 43.27
N MET A 382 0.24 9.96 42.53
CA MET A 382 0.61 10.80 41.39
C MET A 382 1.30 12.07 41.93
N PRO A 383 2.54 12.37 41.52
CA PRO A 383 3.10 13.69 41.79
C PRO A 383 2.17 14.74 41.14
N ALA A 384 1.92 15.84 41.84
CA ALA A 384 1.28 17.00 41.22
C ALA A 384 2.12 17.35 39.97
N GLU A 385 1.50 17.32 38.79
CA GLU A 385 2.17 17.71 37.54
C GLU A 385 2.76 19.12 37.71
N PRO A 386 3.99 19.38 37.24
CA PRO A 386 4.59 20.71 37.29
C PRO A 386 3.89 21.73 36.37
#